data_AF-A0A7S3XAN4-F1
#
_entry.id   AF-A0A7S3XAN4-F1
#
_cell.length_a   1.000
_cell.length_b   1.000
_cell.length_c   1.000
_cell.angle_alpha   90.00
_cell.angle_beta   90.00
_cell.angle_gamma   90.00
#
_symmetry.space_group_name_H-M   'P 1'
#
loop_
_entity.id
_entity.type
_entity.pdbx_description
1 polymer ?
#
loop_
_entity_poly.entity_id
_entity_poly.type
_entity_poly.pdbx_seq_one_letter_code
_entity_poly.pdbx_strand_id
1 'polypeptide(L)'
;AEREYEDALQRRIAEAEKERQKKATDDMFDNLKGKADGLCDWLQGKTNKMKDDAKNIGGDDDINKKQKELDKLLTEDKPPKIAETEDLERDLRELGDRYAAEGRPPPPD
;
A
#
# COMPACT_ATOMS: atom_id res chain seq x y z
N ALA A 1 19.81 -29.18 35.31
CA ALA A 1 18.47 -29.77 35.15
C ALA A 1 17.36 -28.70 35.16
N GLU A 2 16.95 -28.13 36.31
CA GLU A 2 15.86 -27.13 36.34
C GLU A 2 16.20 -25.82 35.62
N ARG A 3 17.37 -25.22 35.89
CA ARG A 3 17.80 -23.98 35.18
C ARG A 3 17.97 -24.16 33.67
N GLU A 4 18.49 -25.30 33.23
CA GLU A 4 18.66 -25.58 31.80
C GLU A 4 17.30 -25.74 31.09
N TYR A 5 16.30 -26.26 31.80
CA TYR A 5 14.93 -26.34 31.32
C TYR A 5 14.27 -24.96 31.24
N GLU A 6 14.46 -24.12 32.26
CA GLU A 6 14.00 -22.72 32.25
C GLU A 6 14.64 -21.92 31.12
N ASP A 7 15.95 -22.05 30.92
CA ASP A 7 16.68 -21.41 29.81
C ASP A 7 16.18 -21.91 28.45
N ALA A 8 15.93 -23.21 28.31
CA ALA A 8 15.38 -23.78 27.08
C ALA A 8 13.96 -23.29 26.80
N LEU A 9 13.13 -23.15 27.84
CA LEU A 9 11.77 -22.62 27.72
C LEU A 9 11.79 -21.14 27.29
N GLN A 10 12.66 -20.33 27.91
CA GLN A 10 12.83 -18.92 27.53
C GLN A 10 13.29 -18.76 26.08
N ARG A 11 14.22 -19.60 25.62
CA ARG A 11 14.66 -19.60 24.21
C ARG A 11 13.51 -19.91 23.26
N ARG A 12 12.69 -20.92 23.56
CA ARG A 12 11.53 -21.27 22.72
C ARG A 12 10.48 -20.16 22.69
N ILE A 13 10.27 -19.46 23.79
CA ILE A 13 9.38 -18.29 23.84
C ILE A 13 9.92 -17.19 22.93
N ALA A 14 11.21 -16.86 23.06
CA ALA A 14 11.86 -15.83 22.23
C ALA A 14 11.84 -16.18 20.73
N GLU A 15 12.04 -17.45 20.37
CA GLU A 15 11.92 -17.93 18.99
C GLU A 15 10.49 -17.80 18.47
N ALA A 16 9.49 -18.18 19.28
CA ALA A 16 8.09 -18.05 18.90
C ALA A 16 7.66 -16.58 18.73
N GLU A 17 8.19 -15.67 19.55
CA GLU A 17 7.96 -14.23 19.41
C GLU A 17 8.59 -13.66 18.14
N LYS A 18 9.84 -14.03 17.83
CA LYS A 18 10.48 -13.65 16.56
C LYS A 18 9.68 -14.10 15.35
N GLU A 19 9.15 -15.31 15.38
CA GLU A 19 8.39 -15.85 14.25
C GLU A 19 7.02 -15.21 14.11
N ARG A 20 6.40 -14.79 15.23
CA ARG A 20 5.21 -13.93 15.19
C ARG A 20 5.50 -12.55 14.63
N GLN A 21 6.65 -11.95 14.97
CA GLN A 21 7.06 -10.65 14.44
C GLN A 21 7.27 -10.73 12.93
N LYS A 22 8.03 -11.71 12.43
CA LYS A 22 8.24 -11.92 10.99
C LYS A 22 6.93 -12.08 10.25
N LYS A 23 6.01 -12.89 10.79
CA LYS A 23 4.68 -13.07 10.19
C LYS A 23 3.89 -11.76 10.15
N ALA A 24 3.91 -10.97 11.22
CA ALA A 24 3.23 -9.68 11.24
C ALA A 24 3.82 -8.69 10.22
N THR A 25 5.14 -8.77 9.99
CA THR A 25 5.83 -7.99 8.96
C THR A 25 5.46 -8.46 7.54
N ASP A 26 5.31 -9.77 7.33
CA ASP A 26 4.85 -10.34 6.05
C ASP A 26 3.38 -9.97 5.76
N ASP A 27 2.50 -10.09 6.75
CA ASP A 27 1.09 -9.67 6.66
C ASP A 27 0.98 -8.16 6.36
N MET A 28 1.92 -7.34 6.87
CA MET A 28 2.01 -5.92 6.56
C MET A 28 2.43 -5.69 5.10
N PHE A 29 3.43 -6.42 4.60
CA PHE A 29 3.84 -6.34 3.19
C PHE A 29 2.68 -6.66 2.24
N ASP A 30 1.96 -7.76 2.47
CA ASP A 30 0.85 -8.18 1.61
C ASP A 30 -0.28 -7.13 1.58
N ASN A 31 -0.60 -6.53 2.73
CA ASN A 31 -1.58 -5.44 2.80
C ASN A 31 -1.12 -4.19 2.03
N LEU A 32 0.15 -3.81 2.15
CA LEU A 32 0.69 -2.66 1.44
C LEU A 32 0.73 -2.89 -0.07
N LYS A 33 1.09 -4.10 -0.49
CA LYS A 33 1.02 -4.50 -1.90
C LYS A 33 -0.41 -4.37 -2.44
N GLY A 34 -1.41 -4.89 -1.71
CA GLY A 34 -2.81 -4.74 -2.12
C GLY A 34 -3.28 -3.29 -2.23
N LYS A 35 -2.85 -2.41 -1.31
CA LYS A 35 -3.13 -0.96 -1.41
C LYS A 35 -2.46 -0.33 -2.62
N ALA A 36 -1.19 -0.67 -2.88
CA ALA A 36 -0.43 -0.17 -4.02
C ALA A 36 -1.06 -0.60 -5.36
N ASP A 37 -1.43 -1.87 -5.49
CA ASP A 37 -2.12 -2.40 -6.66
C ASP A 37 -3.45 -1.66 -6.90
N GLY A 38 -4.25 -1.45 -5.85
CA GLY A 38 -5.50 -0.69 -5.94
C GLY A 38 -5.32 0.77 -6.38
N LEU A 39 -4.24 1.43 -5.93
CA LEU A 39 -3.89 2.78 -6.39
C LEU A 39 -3.48 2.80 -7.86
N CYS A 40 -2.66 1.83 -8.29
CA CYS A 40 -2.25 1.66 -9.68
C CYS A 40 -3.46 1.43 -10.60
N ASP A 41 -4.37 0.53 -10.21
CA ASP A 41 -5.60 0.24 -10.96
C ASP A 41 -6.49 1.49 -11.08
N TRP A 42 -6.63 2.24 -9.99
CA TRP A 42 -7.38 3.49 -10.00
C TRP A 42 -6.77 4.52 -10.96
N LEU A 43 -5.44 4.71 -10.91
CA LEU A 43 -4.71 5.63 -11.78
C LEU A 43 -4.83 5.23 -13.25
N GLN A 44 -4.69 3.95 -13.56
CA GLN A 44 -4.86 3.42 -14.92
C GLN A 44 -6.29 3.63 -15.41
N GLY A 45 -7.30 3.34 -14.58
CA GLY A 45 -8.71 3.55 -14.90
C GLY A 45 -9.03 5.02 -15.21
N LYS A 46 -8.57 5.95 -14.37
CA LYS A 46 -8.74 7.40 -14.60
C LYS A 46 -7.99 7.87 -15.84
N THR A 47 -6.77 7.39 -16.06
CA THR A 47 -5.96 7.75 -17.23
C THR A 47 -6.60 7.28 -18.53
N ASN A 48 -7.10 6.04 -18.57
CA ASN A 48 -7.79 5.49 -19.73
C ASN A 48 -9.06 6.28 -20.04
N LYS A 49 -9.86 6.57 -19.00
CA LYS A 49 -11.05 7.41 -19.14
C LYS A 49 -10.72 8.79 -19.72
N MET A 50 -9.72 9.49 -19.17
CA MET A 50 -9.31 10.81 -19.69
C MET A 50 -8.78 10.75 -21.13
N LYS A 51 -8.04 9.69 -21.49
CA LYS A 51 -7.55 9.47 -22.86
C LYS A 51 -8.71 9.26 -23.83
N ASP A 52 -9.70 8.47 -23.45
CA ASP A 52 -10.89 8.24 -24.28
C ASP A 52 -11.76 9.48 -24.36
N ASP A 53 -11.83 10.26 -23.28
CA ASP A 53 -12.54 11.51 -23.25
C ASP A 53 -11.92 12.56 -24.17
N ALA A 54 -10.60 12.63 -24.22
CA ALA A 54 -9.84 13.53 -25.10
C ALA A 54 -9.98 13.17 -26.59
N LYS A 55 -10.15 11.87 -26.91
CA LYS A 55 -10.37 11.42 -28.30
C LYS A 55 -11.79 11.69 -28.80
N ASN A 56 -12.76 11.77 -27.90
CA ASN A 56 -14.19 11.88 -28.21
C ASN A 56 -14.80 13.13 -27.57
N ILE A 57 -14.21 14.30 -27.83
CA ILE A 57 -14.85 15.58 -27.47
C ILE A 57 -15.93 15.84 -28.52
N GLY A 58 -17.19 15.64 -28.13
CA GLY A 58 -18.35 15.96 -28.93
C GLY A 58 -18.69 17.45 -28.90
N GLY A 59 -19.98 17.78 -28.94
CA GLY A 59 -20.46 19.16 -28.91
C GLY A 59 -20.37 19.81 -27.52
N ASP A 60 -20.86 21.05 -27.40
CA ASP A 60 -20.77 21.85 -26.16
C ASP A 60 -21.34 21.15 -24.91
N ASP A 61 -22.39 20.34 -25.07
CA ASP A 61 -22.97 19.55 -23.98
C ASP A 61 -22.00 18.46 -23.46
N ASP A 62 -21.25 17.82 -24.35
CA ASP A 62 -20.24 16.83 -23.99
C ASP A 62 -19.03 17.49 -23.32
N ILE A 63 -18.64 18.68 -23.77
CA ILE A 63 -17.58 19.48 -23.15
C ILE A 63 -17.97 19.83 -21.72
N ASN A 64 -19.18 20.36 -21.51
CA ASN A 64 -19.66 20.74 -20.18
C ASN A 64 -19.75 19.54 -19.23
N LYS A 65 -20.16 18.37 -19.73
CA LYS A 65 -20.19 17.13 -18.94
C LYS A 65 -18.78 16.69 -18.55
N LYS A 66 -17.84 16.66 -19.49
CA LYS A 66 -16.44 16.27 -19.23
C LYS A 66 -15.76 17.25 -18.28
N GLN A 67 -16.06 18.54 -18.37
CA GLN A 67 -15.56 19.54 -17.42
C GLN A 67 -16.03 19.25 -16.00
N LYS A 68 -17.33 18.97 -15.80
CA LYS A 68 -17.85 18.58 -14.48
C LYS A 68 -17.22 17.30 -13.93
N GLU A 69 -16.96 16.33 -14.80
CA GLU A 69 -16.29 15.10 -14.40
C GLU A 69 -14.81 15.31 -14.03
N LEU A 70 -14.12 16.22 -14.73
CA LEU A 70 -12.77 16.65 -14.39
C LEU A 70 -12.75 17.41 -13.06
N ASP A 71 -13.68 18.32 -12.86
CA ASP A 71 -13.79 19.08 -11.60
C ASP A 71 -13.99 18.11 -10.43
N LYS A 72 -14.93 17.17 -10.56
CA LYS A 72 -15.13 16.11 -9.56
C LYS A 72 -13.87 15.29 -9.30
N LEU A 73 -13.14 14.91 -10.35
CA LEU A 73 -11.89 14.17 -10.19
C LEU A 73 -10.89 14.97 -9.35
N LEU A 74 -10.75 16.27 -9.60
CA LEU A 74 -9.77 17.11 -8.93
C LEU A 74 -10.16 17.48 -7.49
N THR A 75 -11.45 17.65 -7.21
CA THR A 75 -11.93 18.13 -5.90
C THR A 75 -12.36 17.01 -4.95
N GLU A 76 -12.87 15.89 -5.47
CA GLU A 76 -13.44 14.82 -4.65
C GLU A 76 -12.61 13.54 -4.73
N ASP A 77 -12.32 13.06 -5.95
CA ASP A 77 -11.75 11.71 -6.11
C ASP A 77 -10.23 11.67 -5.90
N LYS A 78 -9.47 12.68 -6.34
CA LYS A 78 -8.01 12.73 -6.29
C LYS A 78 -7.44 13.02 -4.89
N PRO A 79 -7.97 13.99 -4.10
CA PRO A 79 -7.41 14.30 -2.79
C PRO A 79 -7.27 13.11 -1.83
N PRO A 80 -8.27 12.23 -1.63
CA PRO A 80 -8.10 11.06 -0.76
C PRO A 80 -7.03 10.09 -1.29
N LYS A 81 -6.88 9.98 -2.61
CA LYS A 81 -5.85 9.11 -3.22
C LYS A 81 -4.43 9.64 -3.05
N ILE A 82 -4.26 10.96 -2.96
CA ILE A 82 -2.97 11.57 -2.58
C ILE A 82 -2.64 11.21 -1.12
N ALA A 83 -3.60 11.38 -0.21
CA ALA A 83 -3.41 11.00 1.19
C ALA A 83 -3.09 9.51 1.35
N GLU A 84 -3.80 8.63 0.65
CA GLU A 84 -3.50 7.18 0.62
C GLU A 84 -2.07 6.89 0.11
N THR A 85 -1.55 7.69 -0.83
CA THR A 85 -0.18 7.54 -1.35
C THR A 85 0.86 7.93 -0.30
N GLU A 86 0.64 9.04 0.41
CA GLU A 86 1.53 9.49 1.49
C GLU A 86 1.55 8.49 2.66
N ASP A 87 0.37 7.95 3.01
CA ASP A 87 0.26 6.88 4.01
C ASP A 87 1.01 5.62 3.56
N LEU A 88 0.85 5.21 2.29
CA LEU A 88 1.56 4.06 1.73
C LEU A 88 3.08 4.24 1.78
N GLU A 89 3.60 5.43 1.45
CA GLU A 89 5.03 5.74 1.52
C GLU A 89 5.58 5.67 2.95
N ARG A 90 4.79 6.11 3.94
CA ARG A 90 5.17 6.00 5.36
C ARG A 90 5.20 4.54 5.78
N ASP A 91 4.15 3.79 5.48
CA ASP A 91 4.02 2.39 5.87
C ASP A 91 5.10 1.52 5.17
N LEU A 92 5.47 1.82 3.92
CA LEU A 92 6.58 1.15 3.22
C LEU A 92 7.94 1.41 3.88
N ARG A 93 8.17 2.63 4.39
CA ARG A 93 9.38 2.94 5.16
C ARG A 93 9.43 2.12 6.45
N GLU A 94 8.31 2.06 7.18
CA GLU A 94 8.21 1.25 8.39
C GLU A 94 8.44 -0.24 8.08
N LEU A 95 7.92 -0.75 6.97
CA LEU A 95 8.18 -2.12 6.54
C LEU A 95 9.68 -2.37 6.34
N GLY A 96 10.37 -1.46 5.65
CA GLY A 96 11.82 -1.53 5.45
C GLY A 96 12.59 -1.58 6.78
N ASP A 97 12.21 -0.72 7.74
CA ASP A 97 12.81 -0.68 9.07
C ASP A 97 12.59 -2.00 9.83
N ARG A 98 11.40 -2.61 9.71
CA ARG A 98 11.09 -3.92 10.33
C ARG A 98 11.91 -5.05 9.72
N TYR A 99 12.03 -5.10 8.40
CA TYR A 99 12.88 -6.09 7.72
C TYR A 99 14.35 -5.97 8.17
N ALA A 100 14.86 -4.74 8.28
CA ALA A 100 16.21 -4.48 8.76
C ALA A 100 16.39 -4.92 10.24
N ALA A 101 15.43 -4.61 11.11
CA ALA A 101 15.44 -5.03 12.52
C ALA A 101 15.37 -6.56 12.68
N GLU A 102 14.67 -7.25 11.79
CA GLU A 102 14.60 -8.72 11.72
C GLU A 102 15.86 -9.35 11.12
N GLY A 103 16.81 -8.56 10.61
CA GLY A 103 18.02 -9.04 9.93
C GLY A 103 17.73 -9.70 8.59
N ARG A 104 16.60 -9.36 7.96
CA ARG A 104 16.15 -9.91 6.67
C ARG A 104 16.60 -8.99 5.52
N PRO A 105 16.82 -9.54 4.32
CA PRO A 105 16.97 -8.72 3.12
C PRO A 105 15.70 -7.92 2.89
N PRO A 106 15.76 -6.75 2.20
CA PRO A 106 14.57 -5.97 1.89
C PRO A 106 13.52 -6.81 1.16
N PRO A 107 12.22 -6.47 1.30
CA PRO A 107 11.15 -7.17 0.60
C PRO A 107 11.38 -7.15 -0.92
N PRO A 108 10.97 -8.19 -1.64
CA PRO A 108 11.14 -8.29 -3.08
C PRO A 108 10.33 -7.22 -3.81
N ASP A 109 10.90 -6.69 -4.90
CA ASP A 109 10.26 -5.74 -5.83
C ASP A 109 9.00 -6.31 -6.50
#